data_AF-A0A661PX62-F1
#
_entry.id   AF-A0A661PX62-F1
#
_cell.length_a   1.000
_cell.length_b   1.000
_cell.length_c   1.000
_cell.angle_alpha   90.00
_cell.angle_beta   90.00
_cell.angle_gamma   90.00
#
_symmetry.space_group_name_H-M   'P 1'
#
loop_
_entity.id
_entity.type
_entity.pdbx_description
1 polymer ?
#
loop_
_entity_poly.entity_id
_entity_poly.type
_entity_poly.pdbx_seq_one_letter_code
_entity_poly.pdbx_strand_id
1 'polypeptide(L)'
;MQMAISAPVAMILIFLLMLFFFRKIRLILAPMIVAMVSVICTMGLLIGTGNTLHIMSSMIPIFLMPVSVVDSIHILSEFFDEYQKIRDRRKTIEFVFGELFTPMLYTSLTSAAGFLSMVLTPIPPVRAFGLFVALGIMLAWVLTMTFVPAYVMLMSEQSLENFGAPVSPDAVIQDNFIARQLRWFSRLTYEHAKLLIVLSLMIVVVAVYGITKIQVNDNPVKWFTPHHPIRVADRILNQHFGGTYEAYLVLEGGEKAEKIADLKPGLYARLAEKLAPETAGKVVLPMVGKSLDELSSSAESYDQLLQKLASLADRELDRAVDDDLYDAWQAVLEVVEDQQQRHEVFKRPDVLNYLAALQQDLAASGTVGKSNSIVDVVKKVHQELYSGRPEQFKVPDSQAAVAQCLISFQNSHKPDDLWHLVTPNYRKANIWV
;
A
#
# COMPACT_ATOMS: atom_id res chain seq x y z
N MET A 1 -1.97 -8.11 -20.03
CA MET A 1 -1.61 -8.15 -21.47
C MET A 1 -0.20 -7.65 -21.75
N GLN A 2 0.25 -6.51 -21.21
CA GLN A 2 1.56 -5.93 -21.54
C GLN A 2 2.76 -6.84 -21.19
N MET A 3 2.74 -7.56 -20.06
CA MET A 3 3.87 -8.41 -19.64
C MET A 3 3.95 -9.76 -20.37
N ALA A 4 2.80 -10.30 -20.77
CA ALA A 4 2.74 -11.47 -21.65
C ALA A 4 3.39 -11.19 -23.02
N ILE A 5 3.51 -9.91 -23.41
CA ILE A 5 4.17 -9.48 -24.64
C ILE A 5 5.61 -9.03 -24.36
N SER A 6 5.83 -8.26 -23.31
CA SER A 6 7.12 -7.62 -23.03
C SER A 6 8.24 -8.63 -22.71
N ALA A 7 7.94 -9.68 -21.93
CA ALA A 7 8.94 -10.69 -21.58
C ALA A 7 9.39 -11.52 -22.81
N PRO A 8 8.49 -12.06 -23.65
CA PRO A 8 8.90 -12.71 -24.90
C PRO A 8 9.64 -11.79 -25.87
N VAL A 9 9.23 -10.52 -25.98
CA VAL A 9 9.93 -9.54 -26.84
C VAL A 9 11.35 -9.30 -26.33
N ALA A 10 11.54 -9.12 -25.02
CA ALA A 10 12.87 -8.97 -24.43
C ALA A 10 13.72 -10.23 -24.67
N MET A 11 13.14 -11.43 -24.54
CA MET A 11 13.81 -12.69 -24.82
C MET A 11 14.27 -12.79 -26.28
N ILE A 12 13.40 -12.44 -27.24
CA ILE A 12 13.74 -12.41 -28.67
C ILE A 12 14.84 -11.38 -28.95
N LEU A 13 14.75 -10.19 -28.35
CA LEU A 13 15.76 -9.15 -28.52
C LEU A 13 17.13 -9.61 -28.02
N ILE A 14 17.20 -10.18 -26.81
CA ILE A 14 18.44 -10.72 -26.23
C ILE A 14 18.99 -11.84 -27.12
N PHE A 15 18.12 -12.75 -27.58
CA PHE A 15 18.51 -13.82 -28.50
C PHE A 15 19.11 -13.27 -29.81
N LEU A 16 18.45 -12.30 -30.44
CA LEU A 16 18.93 -11.68 -31.68
C LEU A 16 20.25 -10.93 -31.49
N LEU A 17 20.41 -10.23 -30.38
CA LEU A 17 21.64 -9.52 -30.03
C LEU A 17 22.79 -10.49 -29.76
N MET A 18 22.54 -11.58 -29.05
CA MET A 18 23.53 -12.65 -28.90
C MET A 18 23.83 -13.34 -30.25
N LEU A 19 22.83 -13.51 -31.12
CA LEU A 19 23.03 -14.06 -32.46
C LEU A 19 23.90 -13.13 -33.31
N PHE A 20 23.74 -11.82 -33.16
CA PHE A 20 24.57 -10.84 -33.82
C PHE A 20 26.04 -10.91 -33.35
N PHE A 21 26.29 -11.04 -32.04
CA PHE A 21 27.65 -11.09 -31.47
C PHE A 21 28.35 -12.43 -31.70
N PHE A 22 27.71 -13.54 -31.34
CA PHE A 22 28.33 -14.86 -31.36
C PHE A 22 28.19 -15.58 -32.71
N ARG A 23 27.22 -15.17 -33.54
CA ARG A 23 26.92 -15.75 -34.87
C ARG A 23 26.75 -17.28 -34.89
N LYS A 24 26.55 -17.90 -33.73
CA LYS A 24 26.44 -19.36 -33.56
C LYS A 24 25.37 -19.69 -32.52
N ILE A 25 24.26 -20.25 -32.99
CA ILE A 25 23.09 -20.57 -32.14
C ILE A 25 23.43 -21.48 -30.96
N ARG A 26 24.35 -22.45 -31.16
CA ARG A 26 24.78 -23.37 -30.08
C ARG A 26 25.32 -22.62 -28.85
N LEU A 27 26.00 -21.49 -29.05
CA LEU A 27 26.57 -20.72 -27.95
C LEU A 27 25.53 -19.93 -27.16
N ILE A 28 24.44 -19.59 -27.84
CA ILE A 28 23.36 -18.78 -27.31
C ILE A 28 22.42 -19.64 -26.47
N LEU A 29 22.32 -20.93 -26.79
CA LEU A 29 21.38 -21.84 -26.16
C LEU A 29 21.62 -21.98 -24.65
N ALA A 30 22.88 -22.07 -24.21
CA ALA A 30 23.19 -22.19 -22.79
C ALA A 30 22.78 -20.97 -21.95
N PRO A 31 23.20 -19.74 -22.29
CA PRO A 31 22.70 -18.52 -21.63
C PRO A 31 21.17 -18.41 -21.62
N MET A 32 20.51 -18.77 -22.71
CA MET A 32 19.04 -18.71 -22.80
C MET A 32 18.34 -19.73 -21.90
N ILE A 33 18.88 -20.96 -21.81
CA ILE A 33 18.35 -21.99 -20.90
C ILE A 33 18.52 -21.53 -19.46
N VAL A 34 19.71 -21.06 -19.07
CA VAL A 34 19.97 -20.56 -17.72
C VAL A 34 19.01 -19.43 -17.37
N ALA A 35 18.87 -18.43 -18.24
CA ALA A 35 17.94 -17.32 -18.02
C ALA A 35 16.48 -17.79 -17.85
N MET A 36 16.02 -18.71 -18.70
CA MET A 36 14.65 -19.22 -18.63
C MET A 36 14.41 -20.01 -17.34
N VAL A 37 15.33 -20.90 -16.97
CA VAL A 37 15.24 -21.70 -15.74
C VAL A 37 15.28 -20.79 -14.52
N SER A 38 16.18 -19.80 -14.46
CA SER A 38 16.24 -18.82 -13.37
C SER A 38 14.91 -18.08 -13.20
N VAL A 39 14.29 -17.63 -14.30
CA VAL A 39 13.00 -16.93 -14.26
C VAL A 39 11.88 -17.86 -13.81
N ILE A 40 11.79 -19.07 -14.37
CA ILE A 40 10.75 -20.05 -14.02
C ILE A 40 10.87 -20.42 -12.54
N CYS A 41 12.07 -20.71 -12.05
CA CYS A 41 12.30 -21.04 -10.64
C CYS A 41 11.98 -19.86 -9.72
N THR A 42 12.37 -18.63 -10.08
CA THR A 42 12.10 -17.43 -9.27
C THR A 42 10.61 -17.12 -9.19
N MET A 43 9.91 -17.15 -10.33
CA MET A 43 8.45 -16.96 -10.39
C MET A 43 7.71 -18.09 -9.70
N GLY A 44 8.20 -19.33 -9.87
CA GLY A 44 7.67 -20.51 -9.19
C GLY A 44 7.82 -20.41 -7.67
N LEU A 45 8.94 -19.90 -7.17
CA LEU A 45 9.16 -19.66 -5.75
C LEU A 45 8.24 -18.55 -5.21
N LEU A 46 8.05 -17.48 -5.98
CA LEU A 46 7.12 -16.40 -5.63
C LEU A 46 5.68 -16.93 -5.48
N ILE A 47 5.20 -17.65 -6.48
CA ILE A 47 3.84 -18.21 -6.48
C ILE A 47 3.70 -19.32 -5.42
N GLY A 48 4.69 -20.19 -5.30
CA GLY A 48 4.69 -21.33 -4.36
C GLY A 48 4.74 -20.92 -2.88
N THR A 49 5.25 -19.72 -2.58
CA THR A 49 5.23 -19.15 -1.22
C THR A 49 3.93 -18.40 -0.89
N GLY A 50 2.95 -18.41 -1.80
CA GLY A 50 1.64 -17.78 -1.61
C GLY A 50 1.61 -16.27 -1.89
N ASN A 51 2.67 -15.70 -2.48
CA ASN A 51 2.67 -14.29 -2.86
C ASN A 51 1.79 -14.06 -4.09
N THR A 52 1.03 -12.98 -4.08
CA THR A 52 0.18 -12.61 -5.21
C THR A 52 1.00 -12.00 -6.34
N LEU A 53 0.58 -12.26 -7.58
CA LEU A 53 1.12 -11.58 -8.76
C LEU A 53 0.59 -10.15 -8.82
N HIS A 54 1.51 -9.19 -8.80
CA HIS A 54 1.22 -7.76 -8.87
C HIS A 54 2.06 -7.13 -10.00
N ILE A 55 1.77 -5.85 -10.31
CA ILE A 55 2.40 -5.14 -11.44
C ILE A 55 3.93 -5.19 -11.32
N MET A 56 4.49 -4.97 -10.12
CA MET A 56 5.95 -5.02 -9.93
C MET A 56 6.55 -6.44 -10.13
N SER A 57 5.95 -7.50 -9.58
CA SER A 57 6.48 -8.87 -9.71
C SER A 57 6.38 -9.40 -11.13
N SER A 58 5.45 -8.89 -11.92
CA SER A 58 5.38 -9.21 -13.36
C SER A 58 6.59 -8.71 -14.17
N MET A 59 7.42 -7.82 -13.62
CA MET A 59 8.65 -7.33 -14.26
C MET A 59 9.88 -8.23 -14.00
N ILE A 60 9.79 -9.22 -13.12
CA ILE A 60 10.91 -10.11 -12.75
C ILE A 60 11.66 -10.68 -13.98
N PRO A 61 10.97 -11.23 -15.02
CA PRO A 61 11.66 -11.75 -16.19
C PRO A 61 12.54 -10.72 -16.90
N ILE A 62 12.06 -9.47 -16.99
CA ILE A 62 12.74 -8.39 -17.72
C ILE A 62 14.07 -8.03 -17.04
N PHE A 63 14.13 -8.09 -15.71
CA PHE A 63 15.36 -7.83 -14.97
C PHE A 63 16.29 -9.05 -14.91
N LEU A 64 15.73 -10.24 -14.71
CA LEU A 64 16.54 -11.42 -14.42
C LEU A 64 17.15 -12.06 -15.67
N MET A 65 16.48 -11.98 -16.83
CA MET A 65 17.01 -12.55 -18.07
C MET A 65 18.34 -11.91 -18.51
N PRO A 66 18.48 -10.57 -18.62
CA PRO A 66 19.75 -9.97 -19.01
C PRO A 66 20.89 -10.29 -18.03
N VAL A 67 20.63 -10.25 -16.72
CA VAL A 67 21.64 -10.55 -15.69
C VAL A 67 22.19 -11.96 -15.86
N SER A 68 21.30 -12.95 -16.00
CA SER A 68 21.69 -14.35 -16.22
C SER A 68 22.50 -14.56 -17.50
N VAL A 69 22.14 -13.82 -18.56
CA VAL A 69 22.79 -13.93 -19.86
C VAL A 69 24.19 -13.32 -19.84
N VAL A 70 24.39 -12.17 -19.19
CA VAL A 70 25.71 -11.52 -19.06
C VAL A 70 26.69 -12.43 -18.32
N ASP A 71 26.27 -13.06 -17.23
CA ASP A 71 27.13 -13.99 -16.48
C ASP A 71 27.58 -15.16 -17.37
N SER A 72 26.64 -15.74 -18.12
CA SER A 72 26.94 -16.84 -19.05
C SER A 72 27.88 -16.39 -20.19
N ILE A 73 27.74 -15.15 -20.67
CA ILE A 73 28.58 -14.58 -21.73
C ILE A 73 30.04 -14.44 -21.28
N HIS A 74 30.29 -14.00 -20.05
CA HIS A 74 31.66 -13.85 -19.54
C HIS A 74 32.39 -15.20 -19.52
N ILE A 75 31.78 -16.23 -18.93
CA ILE A 75 32.36 -17.59 -18.88
C ILE A 75 32.60 -18.11 -20.29
N LEU A 76 31.60 -17.95 -21.16
CA LEU A 76 31.65 -18.53 -22.48
C LEU A 76 32.69 -17.84 -23.37
N SER A 77 32.76 -16.50 -23.35
CA SER A 77 33.76 -15.73 -24.10
C SER A 77 35.19 -16.05 -23.64
N GLU A 78 35.44 -16.04 -22.33
CA GLU A 78 36.77 -16.31 -21.78
C GLU A 78 37.21 -17.75 -22.08
N PHE A 79 36.30 -18.72 -21.91
CA PHE A 79 36.56 -20.10 -22.29
C PHE A 79 36.99 -20.20 -23.75
N PHE A 80 36.34 -19.45 -24.62
CA PHE A 80 36.63 -19.49 -26.04
C PHE A 80 37.96 -18.85 -26.43
N ASP A 81 38.31 -17.73 -25.81
CA ASP A 81 39.58 -17.03 -26.06
C ASP A 81 40.77 -17.86 -25.57
N GLU A 82 40.60 -18.61 -24.48
CA GLU A 82 41.65 -19.43 -23.88
C GLU A 82 41.70 -20.86 -24.43
N TYR A 83 40.58 -21.42 -24.90
CA TYR A 83 40.54 -22.79 -25.44
C TYR A 83 41.48 -22.96 -26.63
N GLN A 84 41.63 -21.94 -27.48
CA GLN A 84 42.53 -21.99 -28.62
C GLN A 84 44.00 -22.10 -28.21
N LYS A 85 44.36 -21.57 -27.03
CA LYS A 85 45.72 -21.58 -26.46
C LYS A 85 46.00 -22.88 -25.70
N ILE A 86 45.04 -23.33 -24.89
CA ILE A 86 45.20 -24.49 -23.99
C ILE A 86 44.92 -25.82 -24.71
N ARG A 87 43.92 -25.86 -25.60
CA ARG A 87 43.45 -27.04 -26.34
C ARG A 87 43.02 -28.24 -25.47
N ASP A 88 42.77 -28.00 -24.18
CA ASP A 88 42.24 -28.96 -23.21
C ASP A 88 41.03 -28.31 -22.52
N ARG A 89 39.83 -28.87 -22.71
CA ARG A 89 38.59 -28.27 -22.20
C ARG A 89 38.61 -28.15 -20.68
N ARG A 90 39.10 -29.18 -19.99
CA ARG A 90 39.08 -29.24 -18.53
C ARG A 90 39.99 -28.17 -17.96
N LYS A 91 41.23 -28.13 -18.45
CA LYS A 91 42.20 -27.11 -18.02
C LYS A 91 41.73 -25.70 -18.37
N THR A 92 41.07 -25.52 -19.51
CA THR A 92 40.50 -24.22 -19.91
C THR A 92 39.40 -23.78 -18.95
N ILE A 93 38.45 -24.66 -18.58
CA ILE A 93 37.42 -24.31 -17.59
C ILE A 93 38.03 -24.03 -16.22
N GLU A 94 39.01 -24.83 -15.78
CA GLU A 94 39.72 -24.60 -14.50
C GLU A 94 40.40 -23.21 -14.49
N PHE A 95 41.00 -22.80 -15.61
CA PHE A 95 41.56 -21.45 -15.79
C PHE A 95 40.49 -20.36 -15.72
N VAL A 96 39.43 -20.49 -16.53
CA VAL A 96 38.34 -19.51 -16.62
C VAL A 96 37.69 -19.28 -15.26
N PHE A 97 37.45 -20.34 -14.48
CA PHE A 97 36.87 -20.22 -13.15
C PHE A 97 37.84 -19.60 -12.15
N GLY A 98 39.15 -19.82 -12.29
CA GLY A 98 40.17 -19.14 -11.49
C GLY A 98 40.11 -17.62 -11.63
N GLU A 99 39.84 -17.12 -12.84
CA GLU A 99 39.76 -15.68 -13.14
C GLU A 99 38.37 -15.10 -12.87
N LEU A 100 37.29 -15.80 -13.26
CA LEU A 100 35.95 -15.21 -13.31
C LEU A 100 35.07 -15.47 -12.10
N PHE A 101 35.32 -16.53 -11.31
CA PHE A 101 34.41 -16.91 -10.23
C PHE A 101 34.22 -15.78 -9.20
N THR A 102 35.31 -15.23 -8.67
CA THR A 102 35.28 -14.20 -7.63
C THR A 102 34.71 -12.86 -8.14
N PRO A 103 35.17 -12.31 -9.29
CA PRO A 103 34.56 -11.10 -9.85
C PRO A 103 33.07 -11.25 -10.08
N MET A 104 32.63 -12.37 -10.68
CA MET A 104 31.22 -12.61 -10.95
C MET A 104 30.41 -12.73 -9.67
N LEU A 105 30.92 -13.43 -8.65
CA LEU A 105 30.25 -13.50 -7.34
C LEU A 105 30.01 -12.11 -6.75
N TYR A 106 31.00 -11.20 -6.82
CA TYR A 106 30.81 -9.83 -6.35
C TYR A 106 29.77 -9.06 -7.18
N THR A 107 29.74 -9.23 -8.50
CA THR A 107 28.73 -8.57 -9.34
C THR A 107 27.31 -9.06 -9.03
N SER A 108 27.11 -10.37 -8.81
CA SER A 108 25.81 -10.92 -8.45
C SER A 108 25.41 -10.53 -7.03
N LEU A 109 26.35 -10.53 -6.07
CA LEU A 109 26.08 -10.16 -4.68
C LEU A 109 25.71 -8.67 -4.54
N THR A 110 26.44 -7.78 -5.24
CA THR A 110 26.15 -6.34 -5.23
C THR A 110 24.80 -6.03 -5.90
N SER A 111 24.49 -6.71 -7.01
CA SER A 111 23.18 -6.58 -7.66
C SER A 111 22.05 -7.09 -6.75
N ALA A 112 22.23 -8.25 -6.12
CA ALA A 112 21.28 -8.80 -5.17
C ALA A 112 21.08 -7.88 -3.97
N ALA A 113 22.14 -7.29 -3.42
CA ALA A 113 22.05 -6.31 -2.33
C ALA A 113 21.24 -5.06 -2.73
N GLY A 114 21.42 -4.58 -3.97
CA GLY A 114 20.63 -3.49 -4.54
C GLY A 114 19.13 -3.78 -4.54
N PHE A 115 18.72 -4.96 -5.02
CA PHE A 115 17.31 -5.37 -4.99
C PHE A 115 16.80 -5.69 -3.58
N LEU A 116 17.64 -6.28 -2.73
CA LEU A 116 17.28 -6.61 -1.35
C LEU A 116 17.00 -5.35 -0.52
N SER A 117 17.64 -4.22 -0.84
CA SER A 117 17.35 -2.93 -0.20
C SER A 117 15.88 -2.51 -0.33
N MET A 118 15.16 -2.96 -1.37
CA MET A 118 13.74 -2.67 -1.57
C MET A 118 12.83 -3.33 -0.52
N VAL A 119 13.30 -4.36 0.20
CA VAL A 119 12.57 -4.98 1.31
C VAL A 119 12.30 -4.01 2.46
N LEU A 120 13.13 -2.96 2.59
CA LEU A 120 12.97 -1.93 3.61
C LEU A 120 11.82 -0.94 3.33
N THR A 121 11.26 -0.95 2.13
CA THR A 121 10.19 -0.01 1.74
C THR A 121 8.86 -0.32 2.45
N PRO A 122 7.98 0.65 2.73
CA PRO A 122 6.67 0.37 3.35
C PRO A 122 5.64 -0.27 2.40
N ILE A 123 5.98 -0.47 1.12
CA ILE A 123 5.04 -0.87 0.07
C ILE A 123 5.17 -2.39 -0.19
N PRO A 124 4.20 -3.23 0.23
CA PRO A 124 4.35 -4.69 0.18
C PRO A 124 4.69 -5.28 -1.20
N PRO A 125 4.07 -4.81 -2.32
CA PRO A 125 4.46 -5.23 -3.66
C PRO A 125 5.95 -4.98 -3.99
N VAL A 126 6.52 -3.89 -3.50
CA VAL A 126 7.94 -3.54 -3.75
C VAL A 126 8.87 -4.43 -2.95
N ARG A 127 8.50 -4.77 -1.70
CA ARG A 127 9.25 -5.72 -0.85
C ARG A 127 9.36 -7.09 -1.50
N ALA A 128 8.22 -7.65 -1.92
CA ALA A 128 8.17 -8.98 -2.53
C ALA A 128 9.00 -8.99 -3.83
N PHE A 129 8.81 -7.99 -4.70
CA PHE A 129 9.59 -7.85 -5.92
C PHE A 129 11.11 -7.84 -5.65
N GLY A 130 11.57 -6.98 -4.74
CA GLY A 130 13.00 -6.87 -4.41
C GLY A 130 13.58 -8.18 -3.87
N LEU A 131 12.86 -8.84 -2.95
CA LEU A 131 13.28 -10.12 -2.38
C LEU A 131 13.45 -11.20 -3.46
N PHE A 132 12.43 -11.40 -4.31
CA PHE A 132 12.48 -12.47 -5.31
C PHE A 132 13.47 -12.19 -6.44
N VAL A 133 13.67 -10.93 -6.85
CA VAL A 133 14.74 -10.61 -7.82
C VAL A 133 16.12 -10.87 -7.22
N ALA A 134 16.37 -10.47 -5.97
CA ALA A 134 17.65 -10.74 -5.30
C ALA A 134 17.94 -12.25 -5.21
N LEU A 135 16.95 -13.05 -4.80
CA LEU A 135 17.06 -14.51 -4.78
C LEU A 135 17.26 -15.09 -6.18
N GLY A 136 16.53 -14.56 -7.16
CA GLY A 136 16.66 -14.96 -8.56
C GLY A 136 18.04 -14.70 -9.13
N ILE A 137 18.66 -13.57 -8.79
CA ILE A 137 20.04 -13.24 -9.22
C ILE A 137 21.03 -14.24 -8.63
N MET A 138 20.91 -14.55 -7.34
CA MET A 138 21.79 -15.54 -6.71
C MET A 138 21.58 -16.93 -7.29
N LEU A 139 20.32 -17.31 -7.56
CA LEU A 139 20.00 -18.56 -8.25
C LEU A 139 20.57 -18.59 -9.67
N ALA A 140 20.46 -17.50 -10.42
CA ALA A 140 21.00 -17.38 -11.77
C ALA A 140 22.52 -17.53 -11.79
N TRP A 141 23.21 -16.94 -10.81
CA TRP A 141 24.66 -17.10 -10.64
C TRP A 141 25.01 -18.57 -10.36
N VAL A 142 24.32 -19.24 -9.43
CA VAL A 142 24.54 -20.67 -9.14
C VAL A 142 24.29 -21.54 -10.38
N LEU A 143 23.19 -21.30 -11.09
CA LEU A 143 22.86 -22.02 -12.32
C LEU A 143 23.90 -21.75 -13.41
N THR A 144 24.41 -20.54 -13.53
CA THR A 144 25.47 -20.21 -14.49
C THR A 144 26.76 -20.95 -14.17
N MET A 145 27.19 -20.92 -12.90
CA MET A 145 28.42 -21.56 -12.43
C MET A 145 28.39 -23.09 -12.53
N THR A 146 27.21 -23.70 -12.61
CA THR A 146 27.05 -25.15 -12.70
C THR A 146 26.70 -25.62 -14.11
N PHE A 147 25.72 -24.98 -14.75
CA PHE A 147 25.19 -25.40 -16.04
C PHE A 147 26.10 -25.03 -17.21
N VAL A 148 26.68 -23.82 -17.23
CA VAL A 148 27.53 -23.37 -18.35
C VAL A 148 28.77 -24.25 -18.50
N PRO A 149 29.55 -24.58 -17.47
CA PRO A 149 30.71 -25.46 -17.65
C PRO A 149 30.30 -26.88 -18.05
N ALA A 150 29.22 -27.42 -17.50
CA ALA A 150 28.68 -28.71 -17.90
C ALA A 150 28.25 -28.72 -19.38
N TYR A 151 27.62 -27.64 -19.84
CA TYR A 151 27.23 -27.46 -21.23
C TYR A 151 28.44 -27.44 -22.16
N VAL A 152 29.46 -26.64 -21.82
CA VAL A 152 30.70 -26.52 -22.60
C VAL A 152 31.43 -27.86 -22.72
N MET A 153 31.45 -28.67 -21.65
CA MET A 153 32.05 -30.01 -21.68
C MET A 153 31.37 -30.95 -22.68
N LEU A 154 30.06 -30.81 -22.89
CA LEU A 154 29.26 -31.62 -23.80
C LEU A 154 29.29 -31.13 -25.26
N MET A 155 29.93 -29.99 -25.55
CA MET A 155 30.02 -29.47 -26.91
C MET A 155 30.95 -30.31 -27.80
N SER A 156 30.66 -30.40 -29.10
CA SER A 156 31.54 -31.06 -30.05
C SER A 156 32.75 -30.18 -30.43
N GLU A 157 33.90 -30.80 -30.70
CA GLU A 157 35.16 -30.11 -31.05
C GLU A 157 34.99 -29.19 -32.26
N GLN A 158 34.23 -29.63 -33.25
CA GLN A 158 33.88 -28.85 -34.45
C GLN A 158 33.14 -27.53 -34.13
N SER A 159 32.40 -27.46 -33.03
CA SER A 159 31.75 -26.22 -32.59
C SER A 159 32.73 -25.24 -31.95
N LEU A 160 33.83 -25.75 -31.41
CA LEU A 160 34.90 -25.01 -30.73
C LEU A 160 36.00 -24.54 -31.71
N GLU A 161 36.28 -25.31 -32.76
CA GLU A 161 37.37 -25.04 -33.72
C GLU A 161 37.25 -23.70 -34.47
N ASN A 162 36.03 -23.28 -34.76
CA ASN A 162 35.75 -22.06 -35.55
C ASN A 162 35.44 -20.83 -34.70
N PHE A 163 35.73 -20.85 -33.40
CA PHE A 163 35.41 -19.76 -32.49
C PHE A 163 36.70 -19.27 -31.83
N GLY A 164 37.01 -17.98 -31.98
CA GLY A 164 38.30 -17.42 -31.59
C GLY A 164 39.46 -17.75 -32.54
N ALA A 165 39.21 -18.34 -33.73
CA ALA A 165 40.24 -18.48 -34.75
C ALA A 165 40.81 -17.08 -35.03
N PRO A 166 42.10 -16.83 -34.75
CA PRO A 166 42.66 -15.51 -34.88
C PRO A 166 42.59 -15.14 -36.35
N VAL A 167 41.72 -14.17 -36.66
CA VAL A 167 42.20 -13.09 -37.52
C VAL A 167 43.41 -12.59 -36.74
N SER A 168 44.61 -12.92 -37.23
CA SER A 168 45.95 -12.80 -36.65
C SER A 168 46.07 -11.80 -35.48
N PRO A 169 46.97 -11.98 -34.51
CA PRO A 169 47.28 -10.94 -33.53
C PRO A 169 47.53 -9.55 -34.18
N ASP A 170 48.04 -9.54 -35.41
CA ASP A 170 48.25 -8.33 -36.24
C ASP A 170 46.98 -7.82 -36.96
N ALA A 171 45.93 -8.62 -37.09
CA ALA A 171 44.73 -8.31 -37.84
C ALA A 171 43.56 -7.80 -36.97
N VAL A 172 43.62 -7.92 -35.64
CA VAL A 172 42.74 -7.15 -34.72
C VAL A 172 43.20 -5.69 -34.60
N ILE A 173 44.47 -5.41 -34.95
CA ILE A 173 44.99 -4.07 -35.24
C ILE A 173 44.78 -3.72 -36.73
N GLN A 174 43.87 -4.40 -37.45
CA GLN A 174 43.32 -3.77 -38.65
C GLN A 174 42.40 -2.63 -38.24
N ASP A 175 42.49 -1.55 -39.01
CA ASP A 175 41.89 -0.24 -38.80
C ASP A 175 40.35 -0.24 -38.92
N ASN A 176 39.68 -1.09 -38.13
CA ASN A 176 38.23 -1.22 -38.10
C ASN A 176 37.60 0.03 -37.47
N PHE A 177 36.41 0.39 -37.94
CA PHE A 177 35.66 1.57 -37.46
C PHE A 177 35.57 1.65 -35.93
N ILE A 178 35.30 0.52 -35.26
CA ILE A 178 35.23 0.44 -33.80
C ILE A 178 36.58 0.78 -33.15
N ALA A 179 37.69 0.23 -33.65
CA ALA A 179 39.03 0.51 -33.13
C ALA A 179 39.42 1.98 -33.31
N ARG A 180 39.03 2.60 -34.44
CA ARG A 180 39.25 4.03 -34.70
C ARG A 180 38.47 4.90 -33.72
N GLN A 181 37.18 4.59 -33.50
CA GLN A 181 36.35 5.29 -32.53
C GLN A 181 36.91 5.13 -31.11
N LEU A 182 37.34 3.92 -30.72
CA LEU A 182 37.91 3.66 -29.39
C LEU A 182 39.17 4.50 -29.13
N ARG A 183 40.08 4.57 -30.12
CA ARG A 183 41.30 5.40 -30.03
C ARG A 183 40.98 6.89 -29.94
N TRP A 184 39.98 7.35 -30.68
CA TRP A 184 39.51 8.74 -30.59
C TRP A 184 38.94 9.07 -29.21
N PHE A 185 38.06 8.21 -28.67
CA PHE A 185 37.54 8.36 -27.31
C PHE A 185 38.63 8.30 -26.24
N SER A 186 39.60 7.40 -26.41
CA SER A 186 40.76 7.30 -25.50
C SER A 186 41.56 8.60 -25.48
N ARG A 187 41.94 9.15 -26.65
CA ARG A 187 42.67 10.42 -26.73
C ARG A 187 41.89 11.57 -26.10
N LEU A 188 40.58 11.68 -26.40
CA LEU A 188 39.72 12.69 -25.80
C LEU A 188 39.72 12.60 -24.27
N THR A 189 39.62 11.38 -23.73
CA THR A 189 39.58 11.13 -22.29
C THR A 189 40.89 11.53 -21.60
N TYR A 190 42.04 11.22 -22.20
CA TYR A 190 43.36 11.57 -21.64
C TYR A 190 43.69 13.06 -21.78
N GLU A 191 43.44 13.66 -22.96
CA GLU A 191 43.82 15.05 -23.24
C GLU A 191 42.89 16.05 -22.53
N HIS A 192 41.62 15.70 -22.31
CA HIS A 192 40.59 16.60 -21.78
C HIS A 192 39.97 16.12 -20.46
N ALA A 193 40.70 15.32 -19.67
CA ALA A 193 40.20 14.72 -18.42
C ALA A 193 39.56 15.74 -17.44
N LYS A 194 40.21 16.90 -17.24
CA LYS A 194 39.69 17.95 -16.34
C LYS A 194 38.35 18.51 -16.80
N LEU A 195 38.21 18.75 -18.11
CA LEU A 195 36.96 19.22 -18.70
C LEU A 195 35.85 18.17 -18.51
N LEU A 196 36.15 16.90 -18.76
CA LEU A 196 35.19 15.80 -18.59
C LEU A 196 34.74 15.65 -17.13
N ILE A 197 35.63 15.81 -16.15
CA ILE A 197 35.28 15.79 -14.73
C ILE A 197 34.35 16.95 -14.39
N VAL A 198 34.66 18.17 -14.86
CA VAL A 198 33.81 19.36 -14.62
C VAL A 198 32.43 19.19 -15.26
N LEU A 199 32.37 18.71 -16.51
CA LEU A 199 31.11 18.43 -17.19
C LEU A 199 30.30 17.35 -16.47
N SER A 200 30.94 16.27 -16.02
CA SER A 200 30.29 15.21 -15.25
C SER A 200 29.73 15.73 -13.93
N LEU A 201 30.49 16.57 -13.22
CA LEU A 201 30.03 17.20 -11.98
C LEU A 201 28.85 18.14 -12.24
N MET A 202 28.88 18.92 -13.32
CA MET A 202 27.77 19.78 -13.72
C MET A 202 26.51 18.96 -14.00
N ILE A 203 26.63 17.85 -14.72
CA ILE A 203 25.51 16.93 -14.98
C ILE A 203 24.96 16.37 -13.67
N VAL A 204 25.82 15.99 -12.72
CA VAL A 204 25.38 15.52 -11.39
C VAL A 204 24.62 16.61 -10.65
N VAL A 205 25.10 17.86 -10.65
CA VAL A 205 24.39 18.98 -10.02
C VAL A 205 23.01 19.20 -10.65
N VAL A 206 22.92 19.16 -11.98
CA VAL A 206 21.64 19.27 -12.70
C VAL A 206 20.71 18.10 -12.37
N ALA A 207 21.23 16.87 -12.27
CA ALA A 207 20.46 15.69 -11.89
C ALA A 207 19.93 15.81 -10.46
N VAL A 208 20.77 16.23 -9.50
CA VAL A 208 20.37 16.48 -8.11
C VAL A 208 19.29 17.56 -8.04
N TYR A 209 19.44 18.65 -8.79
CA TYR A 209 18.40 19.67 -8.90
C TYR A 209 17.10 19.11 -9.48
N GLY A 210 17.19 18.29 -10.53
CA GLY A 210 16.05 17.60 -11.13
C GLY A 210 15.31 16.69 -10.14
N ILE A 211 16.04 15.98 -9.27
CA ILE A 211 15.45 15.15 -8.20
C ILE A 211 14.58 15.99 -7.26
N THR A 212 15.00 17.21 -6.92
CA THR A 212 14.19 18.10 -6.05
C THR A 212 12.88 18.57 -6.69
N LYS A 213 12.74 18.42 -8.02
CA LYS A 213 11.54 18.79 -8.77
C LYS A 213 10.59 17.62 -9.01
N ILE A 214 10.94 16.41 -8.56
CA ILE A 214 10.07 15.24 -8.69
C ILE A 214 8.83 15.44 -7.83
N GLN A 215 7.66 15.44 -8.48
CA GLN A 215 6.37 15.41 -7.81
C GLN A 215 5.91 13.96 -7.70
N VAL A 216 5.72 13.48 -6.46
CA VAL A 216 5.18 12.15 -6.21
C VAL A 216 3.70 12.16 -6.57
N ASN A 217 3.30 11.25 -7.45
CA ASN A 217 1.90 11.08 -7.85
C ASN A 217 1.49 9.62 -7.73
N ASP A 218 0.49 9.37 -6.91
CA ASP A 218 -0.06 8.05 -6.58
C ASP A 218 -1.38 7.76 -7.31
N ASN A 219 -1.85 8.66 -8.20
CA ASN A 219 -3.09 8.49 -8.94
C ASN A 219 -2.91 7.47 -10.09
N PRO A 220 -3.55 6.29 -10.03
CA PRO A 220 -3.38 5.26 -11.04
C PRO A 220 -3.95 5.63 -12.42
N VAL A 221 -4.95 6.51 -12.46
CA VAL A 221 -5.53 7.01 -13.71
C VAL A 221 -4.47 7.80 -14.50
N LYS A 222 -3.56 8.49 -13.81
CA LYS A 222 -2.46 9.23 -14.45
C LYS A 222 -1.36 8.32 -15.02
N TRP A 223 -1.32 7.02 -14.67
CA TRP A 223 -0.44 6.05 -15.33
C TRP A 223 -0.84 5.79 -16.78
N PHE A 224 -2.10 6.05 -17.14
CA PHE A 224 -2.57 5.96 -18.51
C PHE A 224 -2.26 7.25 -19.29
N THR A 225 -2.04 7.10 -20.59
CA THR A 225 -1.85 8.25 -21.49
C THR A 225 -3.08 9.17 -21.47
N PRO A 226 -2.94 10.49 -21.76
CA PRO A 226 -4.04 11.46 -21.64
C PRO A 226 -5.29 11.15 -22.46
N HIS A 227 -5.17 10.27 -23.46
CA HIS A 227 -6.20 9.89 -24.44
C HIS A 227 -6.78 8.50 -24.15
N HIS A 228 -6.29 7.80 -23.12
CA HIS A 228 -6.76 6.48 -22.78
C HIS A 228 -8.24 6.55 -22.32
N PRO A 229 -9.12 5.63 -22.77
CA PRO A 229 -10.55 5.68 -22.46
C PRO A 229 -10.87 5.82 -20.97
N ILE A 230 -10.12 5.12 -20.11
CA ILE A 230 -10.28 5.20 -18.64
C ILE A 230 -10.00 6.62 -18.12
N ARG A 231 -8.93 7.27 -18.60
CA ARG A 231 -8.55 8.61 -18.16
C ARG A 231 -9.47 9.70 -18.73
N VAL A 232 -10.06 9.45 -19.89
CA VAL A 232 -11.08 10.34 -20.47
C VAL A 232 -12.39 10.20 -19.70
N ALA A 233 -12.84 8.96 -19.44
CA ALA A 233 -14.05 8.69 -18.67
C ALA A 233 -13.96 9.28 -17.25
N ASP A 234 -12.83 9.07 -16.56
CA ASP A 234 -12.56 9.65 -15.24
C ASP A 234 -12.66 11.18 -15.26
N ARG A 235 -12.10 11.84 -16.27
CA ARG A 235 -12.19 13.30 -16.42
C ARG A 235 -13.62 13.77 -16.63
N ILE A 236 -14.40 13.08 -17.48
CA ILE A 236 -15.80 13.41 -17.75
C ILE A 236 -16.63 13.20 -16.47
N LEU A 237 -16.41 12.11 -15.74
CA LEU A 237 -17.08 11.85 -14.46
C LEU A 237 -16.77 12.94 -13.43
N ASN A 238 -15.50 13.34 -13.27
CA ASN A 238 -15.11 14.43 -12.37
C ASN A 238 -15.66 15.81 -12.80
N GLN A 239 -15.97 16.01 -14.09
CA GLN A 239 -16.55 17.27 -14.58
C GLN A 239 -18.07 17.35 -14.42
N HIS A 240 -18.78 16.22 -14.55
CA HIS A 240 -20.24 16.18 -14.53
C HIS A 240 -20.85 15.67 -13.23
N PHE A 241 -20.07 14.97 -12.40
CA PHE A 241 -20.50 14.40 -11.12
C PHE A 241 -19.59 14.90 -9.99
N GLY A 242 -19.92 14.54 -8.75
CA GLY A 242 -19.23 15.01 -7.54
C GLY A 242 -17.76 14.59 -7.38
N GLY A 243 -17.19 13.90 -8.38
CA GLY A 243 -15.84 13.37 -8.36
C GLY A 243 -15.78 11.84 -8.46
N THR A 244 -14.62 11.31 -8.81
CA THR A 244 -14.29 9.86 -8.73
C THR A 244 -13.33 9.55 -7.57
N TYR A 245 -12.82 10.58 -6.91
CA TYR A 245 -11.95 10.50 -5.74
C TYR A 245 -12.71 10.98 -4.52
N GLU A 246 -12.95 10.06 -3.58
CA GLU A 246 -13.60 10.36 -2.32
C GLU A 246 -12.55 10.61 -1.23
N ALA A 247 -12.78 11.65 -0.42
CA ALA A 247 -12.12 11.85 0.84
C ALA A 247 -13.10 11.66 1.99
N TYR A 248 -12.60 11.25 3.15
CA TYR A 248 -13.41 11.04 4.35
C TYR A 248 -12.90 11.94 5.46
N LEU A 249 -13.75 12.85 5.93
CA LEU A 249 -13.49 13.63 7.13
C LEU A 249 -14.21 12.98 8.30
N VAL A 250 -13.45 12.28 9.15
CA VAL A 250 -13.98 11.64 10.36
C VAL A 250 -13.91 12.62 11.52
N LEU A 251 -15.07 13.05 12.00
CA LEU A 251 -15.22 13.88 13.19
C LEU A 251 -15.49 12.97 14.39
N GLU A 252 -14.81 13.26 15.50
CA GLU A 252 -14.95 12.54 16.77
C GLU A 252 -15.36 13.54 17.85
N GLY A 253 -16.33 13.16 18.69
CA GLY A 253 -16.77 13.99 19.81
C GLY A 253 -15.60 14.30 20.74
N GLY A 254 -15.40 15.58 21.08
CA GLY A 254 -14.24 16.08 21.81
C GLY A 254 -14.08 15.63 23.27
N GLU A 255 -14.93 14.73 23.75
CA GLU A 255 -14.70 14.07 25.02
C GLU A 255 -13.58 13.05 24.81
N LYS A 256 -12.37 13.42 25.25
CA LYS A 256 -11.27 12.48 25.44
C LYS A 256 -11.84 11.25 26.15
N ALA A 257 -11.33 10.06 25.85
CA ALA A 257 -11.63 8.85 26.60
C ALA A 257 -11.22 9.06 28.07
N GLU A 258 -12.07 9.72 28.84
CA GLU A 258 -11.93 9.93 30.25
C GLU A 258 -12.07 8.54 30.88
N LYS A 259 -11.11 8.19 31.73
CA LYS A 259 -11.15 6.89 32.37
C LYS A 259 -12.43 6.83 33.19
N ILE A 260 -12.99 5.64 33.37
CA ILE A 260 -14.18 5.45 34.22
C ILE A 260 -14.01 6.13 35.59
N ALA A 261 -12.78 6.16 36.11
CA ALA A 261 -12.41 6.84 37.36
C ALA A 261 -12.70 8.35 37.36
N ASP A 262 -12.59 9.03 36.22
CA ASP A 262 -12.76 10.47 36.08
C ASP A 262 -14.24 10.85 35.93
N LEU A 263 -15.04 9.99 35.30
CA LEU A 263 -16.47 10.23 35.02
C LEU A 263 -17.39 9.82 36.18
N LYS A 264 -16.97 8.81 36.94
CA LYS A 264 -17.74 8.24 38.05
C LYS A 264 -18.18 9.25 39.12
N PRO A 265 -17.32 10.19 39.59
CA PRO A 265 -17.74 11.20 40.56
C PRO A 265 -18.86 12.10 40.03
N GLY A 266 -18.80 12.48 38.75
CA GLY A 266 -19.82 13.32 38.10
C GLY A 266 -21.16 12.59 37.94
N LEU A 267 -21.13 11.30 37.56
CA LEU A 267 -22.32 10.46 37.50
C LEU A 267 -22.96 10.30 38.88
N TYR A 268 -22.17 10.00 39.91
CA TYR A 268 -22.67 9.84 41.28
C TYR A 268 -23.28 11.14 41.83
N ALA A 269 -22.68 12.30 41.54
CA ALA A 269 -23.21 13.60 41.96
C ALA A 269 -24.59 13.89 41.34
N ARG A 270 -24.79 13.57 40.04
CA ARG A 270 -26.10 13.74 39.39
C ARG A 270 -27.15 12.79 39.90
N LEU A 271 -26.78 11.53 40.16
CA LEU A 271 -27.65 10.56 40.81
C LEU A 271 -28.07 11.07 42.19
N ALA A 272 -27.13 11.60 42.98
CA ALA A 272 -27.41 12.16 44.29
C ALA A 272 -28.35 13.37 44.24
N GLU A 273 -28.17 14.26 43.27
CA GLU A 273 -29.05 15.42 43.06
C GLU A 273 -30.47 15.00 42.66
N LYS A 274 -30.61 14.06 41.72
CA LYS A 274 -31.90 13.58 41.23
C LYS A 274 -32.65 12.74 42.27
N LEU A 275 -31.93 12.00 43.12
CA LEU A 275 -32.49 11.16 44.19
C LEU A 275 -32.74 11.93 45.51
N ALA A 276 -32.24 13.16 45.65
CA ALA A 276 -32.44 13.97 46.86
C ALA A 276 -33.92 14.28 47.22
N PRO A 277 -34.83 14.48 46.25
CA PRO A 277 -36.26 14.69 46.53
C PRO A 277 -36.99 13.42 46.97
N GLU A 278 -36.48 12.25 46.63
CA GLU A 278 -37.14 10.96 46.85
C GLU A 278 -36.91 10.44 48.27
N THR A 279 -37.98 10.04 48.97
CA THR A 279 -37.90 9.50 50.34
C THR A 279 -37.02 8.25 50.40
N ALA A 280 -37.12 7.39 49.39
CA ALA A 280 -36.29 6.19 49.21
C ALA A 280 -34.90 6.49 48.62
N GLY A 281 -34.62 7.71 48.17
CA GLY A 281 -33.32 8.11 47.63
C GLY A 281 -32.17 7.93 48.62
N LYS A 282 -32.45 8.02 49.93
CA LYS A 282 -31.48 7.73 51.01
C LYS A 282 -31.08 6.26 51.10
N VAL A 283 -31.91 5.35 50.58
CA VAL A 283 -31.67 3.89 50.56
C VAL A 283 -31.03 3.48 49.23
N VAL A 284 -31.52 4.01 48.11
CA VAL A 284 -31.06 3.65 46.76
C VAL A 284 -29.67 4.24 46.45
N LEU A 285 -29.38 5.49 46.85
CA LEU A 285 -28.12 6.15 46.51
C LEU A 285 -26.86 5.42 47.06
N PRO A 286 -26.83 4.90 48.30
CA PRO A 286 -25.72 4.05 48.77
C PRO A 286 -25.59 2.72 48.03
N MET A 287 -26.72 2.08 47.68
CA MET A 287 -26.73 0.82 46.91
C MET A 287 -26.12 1.04 45.53
N VAL A 288 -26.57 2.07 44.83
CA VAL A 288 -26.03 2.47 43.52
C VAL A 288 -24.54 2.82 43.63
N GLY A 289 -24.12 3.53 44.68
CA GLY A 289 -22.69 3.85 44.90
C GLY A 289 -21.81 2.61 45.00
N LYS A 290 -22.23 1.61 45.80
CA LYS A 290 -21.52 0.34 45.94
C LYS A 290 -21.48 -0.44 44.62
N SER A 291 -22.62 -0.54 43.93
CA SER A 291 -22.67 -1.21 42.63
C SER A 291 -21.83 -0.48 41.58
N LEU A 292 -21.77 0.86 41.60
CA LEU A 292 -20.94 1.65 40.70
C LEU A 292 -19.45 1.36 40.92
N ASP A 293 -19.00 1.15 42.18
CA ASP A 293 -17.64 0.71 42.49
C ASP A 293 -17.32 -0.66 41.87
N GLU A 294 -18.19 -1.65 42.08
CA GLU A 294 -18.03 -3.02 41.58
C GLU A 294 -18.07 -3.07 40.04
N LEU A 295 -19.06 -2.39 39.43
CA LEU A 295 -19.24 -2.34 37.99
C LEU A 295 -18.09 -1.59 37.31
N SER A 296 -17.59 -0.51 37.91
CA SER A 296 -16.45 0.27 37.36
C SER A 296 -15.17 -0.55 37.22
N SER A 297 -14.98 -1.56 38.07
CA SER A 297 -13.80 -2.45 38.03
C SER A 297 -13.92 -3.54 36.96
N SER A 298 -15.14 -3.83 36.49
CA SER A 298 -15.43 -4.90 35.52
C SER A 298 -15.81 -4.39 34.13
N ALA A 299 -15.94 -3.07 33.96
CA ALA A 299 -16.32 -2.46 32.70
C ALA A 299 -15.06 -2.02 31.93
N GLU A 300 -14.99 -2.41 30.66
CA GLU A 300 -13.91 -2.03 29.74
C GLU A 300 -14.11 -0.60 29.20
N SER A 301 -15.34 -0.10 29.22
CA SER A 301 -15.71 1.23 28.75
C SER A 301 -16.80 1.88 29.61
N TYR A 302 -16.89 3.21 29.54
CA TYR A 302 -17.95 3.96 30.23
C TYR A 302 -19.35 3.62 29.70
N ASP A 303 -19.49 3.33 28.40
CA ASP A 303 -20.76 2.89 27.82
C ASP A 303 -21.20 1.53 28.41
N GLN A 304 -20.25 0.59 28.57
CA GLN A 304 -20.53 -0.69 29.20
C GLN A 304 -20.89 -0.54 30.68
N LEU A 305 -20.29 0.43 31.37
CA LEU A 305 -20.66 0.77 32.75
C LEU A 305 -22.11 1.28 32.83
N LEU A 306 -22.48 2.25 31.98
CA LEU A 306 -23.85 2.78 31.93
C LEU A 306 -24.86 1.69 31.56
N GLN A 307 -24.54 0.80 30.61
CA GLN A 307 -25.42 -0.32 30.23
C GLN A 307 -25.61 -1.32 31.37
N LYS A 308 -24.53 -1.67 32.09
CA LYS A 308 -24.62 -2.54 33.27
C LYS A 308 -25.44 -1.87 34.38
N LEU A 309 -25.28 -0.57 34.59
CA LEU A 309 -26.02 0.19 35.59
C LEU A 309 -27.51 0.31 35.25
N ALA A 310 -27.86 0.56 33.98
CA ALA A 310 -29.24 0.52 33.49
C ALA A 310 -29.88 -0.85 33.75
N SER A 311 -29.17 -1.94 33.40
CA SER A 311 -29.67 -3.30 33.62
C SER A 311 -29.85 -3.66 35.10
N LEU A 312 -29.10 -3.01 36.00
CA LEU A 312 -29.27 -3.16 37.44
C LEU A 312 -30.51 -2.41 37.90
N ALA A 313 -30.68 -1.17 37.45
CA ALA A 313 -31.83 -0.35 37.79
C ALA A 313 -33.15 -0.97 37.30
N ASP A 314 -33.20 -1.50 36.07
CA ASP A 314 -34.36 -2.26 35.55
C ASP A 314 -34.73 -3.45 36.46
N ARG A 315 -33.74 -4.25 36.87
CA ARG A 315 -33.99 -5.43 37.72
C ARG A 315 -34.51 -5.07 39.11
N GLU A 316 -34.05 -3.96 39.67
CA GLU A 316 -34.48 -3.51 40.99
C GLU A 316 -35.81 -2.77 40.92
N LEU A 317 -36.10 -2.10 39.80
CA LEU A 317 -37.42 -1.52 39.51
C LEU A 317 -38.49 -2.61 39.41
N ASP A 318 -38.20 -3.74 38.74
CA ASP A 318 -39.08 -4.93 38.70
C ASP A 318 -39.32 -5.57 40.09
N ARG A 319 -38.43 -5.32 41.06
CA ARG A 319 -38.48 -5.87 42.41
C ARG A 319 -39.02 -4.89 43.46
N ALA A 320 -39.30 -3.65 43.07
CA ALA A 320 -39.77 -2.63 43.98
C ALA A 320 -41.10 -3.07 44.62
N VAL A 321 -41.16 -3.03 45.94
CA VAL A 321 -42.30 -3.50 46.74
C VAL A 321 -43.23 -2.34 47.10
N ASP A 322 -42.74 -1.10 47.02
CA ASP A 322 -43.47 0.14 47.29
C ASP A 322 -43.17 1.20 46.20
N ASP A 323 -44.09 2.16 46.07
CA ASP A 323 -44.03 3.22 45.05
C ASP A 323 -42.81 4.14 45.25
N ASP A 324 -42.39 4.38 46.50
CA ASP A 324 -41.21 5.21 46.81
C ASP A 324 -39.91 4.58 46.25
N LEU A 325 -39.73 3.26 46.37
CA LEU A 325 -38.59 2.54 45.80
C LEU A 325 -38.67 2.47 44.27
N TYR A 326 -39.87 2.35 43.72
CA TYR A 326 -40.10 2.37 42.28
C TYR A 326 -39.64 3.69 41.66
N ASP A 327 -40.12 4.81 42.22
CA ASP A 327 -39.79 6.17 41.75
C ASP A 327 -38.28 6.46 41.88
N ALA A 328 -37.64 6.00 42.95
CA ALA A 328 -36.20 6.15 43.13
C ALA A 328 -35.39 5.36 42.08
N TRP A 329 -35.75 4.10 41.77
CA TRP A 329 -35.07 3.34 40.71
C TRP A 329 -35.36 3.89 39.31
N GLN A 330 -36.56 4.43 39.08
CA GLN A 330 -36.89 5.14 37.85
C GLN A 330 -36.00 6.39 37.67
N ALA A 331 -35.79 7.17 38.73
CA ALA A 331 -34.89 8.32 38.70
C ALA A 331 -33.43 7.92 38.37
N VAL A 332 -32.98 6.74 38.81
CA VAL A 332 -31.66 6.20 38.43
C VAL A 332 -31.60 5.92 36.92
N LEU A 333 -32.61 5.25 36.36
CA LEU A 333 -32.71 4.99 34.92
C LEU A 333 -32.69 6.30 34.12
N GLU A 334 -33.49 7.29 34.52
CA GLU A 334 -33.52 8.60 33.85
C GLU A 334 -32.12 9.26 33.79
N VAL A 335 -31.35 9.20 34.88
CA VAL A 335 -29.99 9.78 34.91
C VAL A 335 -29.02 9.02 34.02
N VAL A 336 -29.12 7.69 33.99
CA VAL A 336 -28.30 6.84 33.14
C VAL A 336 -28.61 7.07 31.67
N GLU A 337 -29.89 7.15 31.31
CA GLU A 337 -30.34 7.47 29.95
C GLU A 337 -29.91 8.88 29.53
N ASP A 338 -30.03 9.90 30.40
CA ASP A 338 -29.52 11.26 30.14
C ASP A 338 -28.01 11.24 29.87
N GLN A 339 -27.23 10.46 30.62
CA GLN A 339 -25.79 10.32 30.32
C GLN A 339 -25.57 9.69 28.95
N GLN A 340 -26.23 8.57 28.66
CA GLN A 340 -26.07 7.89 27.38
C GLN A 340 -26.38 8.84 26.21
N GLN A 341 -27.49 9.58 26.30
CA GLN A 341 -27.87 10.56 25.28
C GLN A 341 -26.87 11.72 25.18
N ARG A 342 -26.29 12.19 26.28
CA ARG A 342 -25.25 13.25 26.24
C ARG A 342 -23.99 12.82 25.49
N HIS A 343 -23.61 11.54 25.58
CA HIS A 343 -22.47 10.99 24.87
C HIS A 343 -22.74 10.72 23.38
N GLU A 344 -24.01 10.72 22.95
CA GLU A 344 -24.40 10.63 21.54
C GLU A 344 -24.27 11.98 20.83
N VAL A 345 -23.02 12.47 20.73
CA VAL A 345 -22.67 13.81 20.23
C VAL A 345 -23.31 14.10 18.87
N PHE A 346 -23.35 13.12 17.97
CA PHE A 346 -23.92 13.27 16.62
C PHE A 346 -25.45 13.13 16.55
N LYS A 347 -26.16 13.09 17.68
CA LYS A 347 -27.61 13.35 17.72
C LYS A 347 -27.95 14.79 18.12
N ARG A 348 -26.98 15.58 18.56
CA ARG A 348 -27.23 16.94 19.03
C ARG A 348 -27.44 17.91 17.86
N PRO A 349 -28.51 18.73 17.87
CA PRO A 349 -28.78 19.69 16.79
C PRO A 349 -27.66 20.70 16.54
N ASP A 350 -27.00 21.19 17.59
CA ASP A 350 -25.90 22.16 17.47
C ASP A 350 -24.71 21.56 16.71
N VAL A 351 -24.36 20.30 17.00
CA VAL A 351 -23.29 19.57 16.31
C VAL A 351 -23.66 19.30 14.85
N LEU A 352 -24.89 18.86 14.57
CA LEU A 352 -25.34 18.63 13.20
C LEU A 352 -25.41 19.93 12.38
N ASN A 353 -25.78 21.05 13.00
CA ASN A 353 -25.73 22.36 12.35
C ASN A 353 -24.28 22.80 12.08
N TYR A 354 -23.34 22.50 12.97
CA TYR A 354 -21.92 22.70 12.71
C TYR A 354 -21.43 21.86 11.50
N LEU A 355 -21.82 20.59 11.40
CA LEU A 355 -21.51 19.74 10.26
C LEU A 355 -22.12 20.29 8.96
N ALA A 356 -23.38 20.77 9.01
CA ALA A 356 -24.01 21.41 7.85
C ALA A 356 -23.24 22.64 7.37
N ALA A 357 -22.81 23.51 8.29
CA ALA A 357 -22.03 24.70 7.97
C ALA A 357 -20.69 24.31 7.35
N LEU A 358 -20.01 23.32 7.92
CA LEU A 358 -18.76 22.78 7.39
C LEU A 358 -18.93 22.23 5.97
N GLN A 359 -19.99 21.47 5.69
CA GLN A 359 -20.30 20.98 4.34
C GLN A 359 -20.53 22.13 3.34
N GLN A 360 -21.21 23.20 3.77
CA GLN A 360 -21.42 24.38 2.94
C GLN A 360 -20.11 25.12 2.64
N ASP A 361 -19.23 25.28 3.64
CA ASP A 361 -17.92 25.90 3.46
C ASP A 361 -17.02 25.06 2.54
N LEU A 362 -17.07 23.72 2.67
CA LEU A 362 -16.36 22.80 1.78
C LEU A 362 -16.82 22.96 0.33
N ALA A 363 -18.13 22.99 0.08
CA ALA A 363 -18.68 23.22 -1.25
C ALA A 363 -18.31 24.61 -1.81
N ALA A 364 -18.30 25.65 -0.97
CA ALA A 364 -17.93 27.01 -1.35
C ALA A 364 -16.44 27.16 -1.72
N SER A 365 -15.56 26.29 -1.21
CA SER A 365 -14.13 26.32 -1.50
C SER A 365 -13.77 26.07 -2.98
N GLY A 366 -14.69 25.49 -3.76
CA GLY A 366 -14.45 25.08 -5.15
C GLY A 366 -13.52 23.88 -5.31
N THR A 367 -13.00 23.31 -4.22
CA THR A 367 -12.14 22.11 -4.24
C THR A 367 -12.93 20.82 -4.08
N VAL A 368 -14.06 20.89 -3.37
CA VAL A 368 -14.96 19.76 -3.10
C VAL A 368 -16.14 19.83 -4.05
N GLY A 369 -16.38 18.75 -4.80
CA GLY A 369 -17.50 18.67 -5.75
C GLY A 369 -18.84 18.47 -5.04
N LYS A 370 -18.91 17.49 -4.13
CA LYS A 370 -20.11 17.19 -3.36
C LYS A 370 -19.73 16.54 -2.03
N SER A 371 -20.35 17.02 -0.95
CA SER A 371 -20.24 16.36 0.35
C SER A 371 -21.51 15.60 0.74
N ASN A 372 -21.40 14.53 1.53
CA ASN A 372 -22.53 13.82 2.13
C ASN A 372 -22.22 13.41 3.58
N SER A 373 -23.16 13.57 4.50
CA SER A 373 -22.99 13.20 5.91
C SER A 373 -24.29 12.74 6.58
N ILE A 374 -24.22 12.36 7.86
CA ILE A 374 -25.40 12.09 8.70
C ILE A 374 -26.40 13.27 8.70
N VAL A 375 -25.93 14.50 8.54
CA VAL A 375 -26.79 15.69 8.53
C VAL A 375 -27.74 15.68 7.35
N ASP A 376 -27.29 15.24 6.19
CA ASP A 376 -28.13 15.17 4.98
C ASP A 376 -29.28 14.17 5.16
N VAL A 377 -28.99 13.03 5.81
CA VAL A 377 -30.00 12.04 6.20
C VAL A 377 -31.02 12.64 7.15
N VAL A 378 -30.56 13.30 8.22
CA VAL A 378 -31.45 13.92 9.22
C VAL A 378 -32.33 14.97 8.58
N LYS A 379 -31.77 15.90 7.80
CA LYS A 379 -32.54 16.94 7.08
C LYS A 379 -33.55 16.35 6.10
N LYS A 380 -33.15 15.31 5.37
CA LYS A 380 -34.01 14.69 4.36
C LYS A 380 -35.16 13.93 5.00
N VAL A 381 -34.90 13.12 6.03
CA VAL A 381 -35.96 12.41 6.75
C VAL A 381 -36.89 13.40 7.44
N HIS A 382 -36.35 14.44 8.07
CA HIS A 382 -37.17 15.50 8.66
C HIS A 382 -38.08 16.14 7.61
N GLN A 383 -37.58 16.47 6.42
CA GLN A 383 -38.42 16.96 5.32
C GLN A 383 -39.56 15.98 4.97
N GLU A 384 -39.27 14.68 4.86
CA GLU A 384 -40.27 13.67 4.49
C GLU A 384 -41.34 13.48 5.57
N LEU A 385 -40.95 13.54 6.85
CA LEU A 385 -41.90 13.48 7.98
C LEU A 385 -42.92 14.63 7.95
N TYR A 386 -42.59 15.75 7.31
CA TYR A 386 -43.49 16.88 7.10
C TYR A 386 -43.98 16.99 5.64
N SER A 387 -44.28 15.84 5.02
CA SER A 387 -44.88 15.75 3.68
C SER A 387 -44.03 16.37 2.56
N GLY A 388 -42.71 16.29 2.67
CA GLY A 388 -41.79 16.73 1.61
C GLY A 388 -41.60 18.25 1.53
N ARG A 389 -42.13 19.04 2.47
CA ARG A 389 -42.10 20.52 2.41
C ARG A 389 -40.65 21.04 2.40
N PRO A 390 -40.23 21.85 1.40
CA PRO A 390 -38.84 22.32 1.29
C PRO A 390 -38.33 23.07 2.53
N GLU A 391 -39.21 23.80 3.22
CA GLU A 391 -38.91 24.54 4.44
C GLU A 391 -38.44 23.63 5.61
N GLN A 392 -38.76 22.35 5.54
CA GLN A 392 -38.44 21.35 6.56
C GLN A 392 -37.13 20.62 6.29
N PHE A 393 -36.40 20.98 5.22
CA PHE A 393 -35.03 20.51 4.96
C PHE A 393 -34.03 21.23 5.89
N LYS A 394 -34.19 21.01 7.20
CA LYS A 394 -33.39 21.60 8.27
C LYS A 394 -33.11 20.56 9.35
N VAL A 395 -32.10 20.82 10.18
CA VAL A 395 -31.85 20.00 11.37
C VAL A 395 -32.98 20.28 12.38
N PRO A 396 -33.62 19.25 12.96
CA PRO A 396 -34.61 19.42 14.01
C PRO A 396 -34.05 20.18 15.22
N ASP A 397 -34.89 20.95 15.91
CA ASP A 397 -34.45 21.84 16.99
C ASP A 397 -34.13 21.07 18.30
N SER A 398 -34.48 19.78 18.40
CA SER A 398 -34.24 18.95 19.58
C SER A 398 -33.56 17.62 19.26
N GLN A 399 -32.76 17.12 20.21
CA GLN A 399 -32.07 15.83 20.10
C GLN A 399 -33.04 14.65 19.94
N ALA A 400 -34.19 14.69 20.61
CA ALA A 400 -35.23 13.67 20.48
C ALA A 400 -35.80 13.61 19.05
N ALA A 401 -36.02 14.77 18.42
CA ALA A 401 -36.50 14.83 17.04
C ALA A 401 -35.44 14.35 16.04
N VAL A 402 -34.15 14.63 16.29
CA VAL A 402 -33.04 14.06 15.52
C VAL A 402 -33.01 12.53 15.67
N ALA A 403 -33.13 12.02 16.89
CA ALA A 403 -33.16 10.58 17.15
C ALA A 403 -34.32 9.90 16.41
N GLN A 404 -35.51 10.52 16.39
CA GLN A 404 -36.65 10.02 15.64
C GLN A 404 -36.38 9.95 14.13
N CYS A 405 -35.70 10.95 13.55
CA CYS A 405 -35.31 10.93 12.15
C CYS A 405 -34.35 9.76 11.86
N LEU A 406 -33.37 9.54 12.73
CA LEU A 406 -32.37 8.47 12.57
C LEU A 406 -33.00 7.08 12.71
N ILE A 407 -33.92 6.89 13.66
CA ILE A 407 -34.67 5.64 13.82
C ILE A 407 -35.57 5.39 12.60
N SER A 408 -36.27 6.41 12.11
CA SER A 408 -37.10 6.31 10.90
C SER A 408 -36.27 5.93 9.67
N PHE A 409 -35.03 6.45 9.56
CA PHE A 409 -34.11 6.06 8.50
C PHE A 409 -33.71 4.58 8.61
N GLN A 410 -33.27 4.14 9.79
CA GLN A 410 -32.88 2.75 10.04
C GLN A 410 -34.00 1.76 9.75
N ASN A 411 -35.24 2.09 10.13
CA ASN A 411 -36.40 1.22 9.91
C ASN A 411 -36.81 1.11 8.44
N SER A 412 -36.42 2.08 7.59
CA SER A 412 -36.80 2.13 6.18
C SER A 412 -35.69 1.69 5.22
N HIS A 413 -34.47 1.50 5.71
CA HIS A 413 -33.28 1.19 4.92
C HIS A 413 -32.65 -0.13 5.35
N LYS A 414 -31.58 -0.55 4.67
CA LYS A 414 -30.90 -1.79 5.05
C LYS A 414 -30.26 -1.63 6.42
N PRO A 415 -30.15 -2.72 7.19
CA PRO A 415 -29.23 -2.75 8.32
C PRO A 415 -27.86 -2.27 7.85
N ASP A 416 -27.27 -1.33 8.58
CA ASP A 416 -25.93 -0.75 8.37
C ASP A 416 -25.80 0.46 7.43
N ASP A 417 -26.84 0.86 6.70
CA ASP A 417 -26.75 2.05 5.81
C ASP A 417 -26.39 3.33 6.59
N LEU A 418 -26.91 3.47 7.82
CA LEU A 418 -26.56 4.59 8.71
C LEU A 418 -25.12 4.48 9.24
N TRP A 419 -24.62 3.27 9.44
CA TRP A 419 -23.31 3.03 10.05
C TRP A 419 -22.13 3.40 9.16
N HIS A 420 -22.39 3.64 7.88
CA HIS A 420 -21.46 4.25 6.93
C HIS A 420 -21.22 5.75 7.18
N LEU A 421 -22.15 6.42 7.87
CA LEU A 421 -22.10 7.87 8.14
C LEU A 421 -21.80 8.19 9.60
N VAL A 422 -22.13 7.30 10.53
CA VAL A 422 -21.94 7.50 11.97
C VAL A 422 -21.72 6.18 12.69
N THR A 423 -20.99 6.16 13.80
CA THR A 423 -20.84 4.95 14.61
C THR A 423 -22.14 4.59 15.35
N PRO A 424 -22.35 3.31 15.73
CA PRO A 424 -23.52 2.86 16.51
C PRO A 424 -23.80 3.64 17.79
N ASN A 425 -22.75 4.17 18.43
CA ASN A 425 -22.83 4.98 19.63
C ASN A 425 -22.86 6.49 19.36
N TYR A 426 -22.98 6.92 18.10
CA TYR A 426 -23.07 8.33 17.70
C TYR A 426 -21.93 9.23 18.21
N ARG A 427 -20.74 8.64 18.42
CA ARG A 427 -19.52 9.34 18.88
C ARG A 427 -18.58 9.75 17.77
N LYS A 428 -18.66 9.12 16.60
CA LYS A 428 -17.92 9.51 15.41
C LYS A 428 -18.87 9.62 14.23
N ALA A 429 -18.70 10.66 13.41
CA ALA A 429 -19.40 10.82 12.15
C ALA A 429 -18.42 11.04 11.01
N ASN A 430 -18.81 10.65 9.81
CA ASN A 430 -18.03 10.79 8.61
C ASN A 430 -18.72 11.78 7.66
N ILE A 431 -17.94 12.71 7.11
CA ILE A 431 -18.33 13.51 5.96
C ILE A 431 -17.58 12.98 4.75
N TRP A 432 -18.32 12.46 3.78
CA TRP A 432 -17.80 12.03 2.49
C TRP A 432 -17.68 13.27 1.63
N VAL A 433 -16.54 13.49 0.98
CA VAL A 433 -16.24 14.69 0.18
C VAL A 433 -15.58 14.38 -1.15
#